data_AF-A0A1G5H749-F1
#
_entry.id   AF-A0A1G5H749-F1
#
_cell.length_a   1.000
_cell.length_b   1.000
_cell.length_c   1.000
_cell.angle_alpha   90.00
_cell.angle_beta   90.00
_cell.angle_gamma   90.00
#
_symmetry.space_group_name_H-M   'P 1'
#
loop_
_entity.id
_entity.type
_entity.pdbx_description
1 polymer ?
#
loop_
_entity_poly.entity_id
_entity_poly.type
_entity_poly.pdbx_seq_one_letter_code
_entity_poly.pdbx_strand_id
1 'polypeptide(L)'
;MERLTISLDTQLSKQFDDLMDARGYTNRSEAMRDLIREKLETERLKDWNEGHCVATLSYIYNHHENDLANRIAAVQHDHHDLILSSMHVHMDHNDCLEVAILRGPVGQVKSFANLVMSARGVRHGKLHMVPVEIKQVRHSPTTAEHIHSNPLT
;
A
#
# COMPACT_ATOMS: atom_id res chain seq x y z
N MET A 1 28.43 4.65 -2.93
CA MET A 1 27.78 3.43 -3.47
C MET A 1 28.67 2.27 -3.09
N GLU A 2 28.16 1.29 -2.35
CA GLU A 2 28.93 0.09 -1.96
C GLU A 2 28.72 -1.03 -2.99
N ARG A 3 29.77 -1.83 -3.24
CA ARG A 3 29.74 -2.94 -4.20
C ARG A 3 29.78 -4.27 -3.44
N LEU A 4 28.76 -5.09 -3.65
CA LEU A 4 28.66 -6.45 -3.10
C LEU A 4 28.85 -7.48 -4.22
N THR A 5 29.65 -8.50 -3.96
CA THR A 5 29.81 -9.67 -4.84
C THR A 5 29.09 -10.85 -4.20
N ILE A 6 28.15 -11.46 -4.93
CA ILE A 6 27.31 -12.56 -4.44
C ILE A 6 27.55 -13.76 -5.36
N SER A 7 27.78 -14.93 -4.76
CA SER A 7 27.87 -16.20 -5.49
C SER A 7 26.53 -16.90 -5.41
N LEU A 8 26.00 -17.32 -6.56
CA LEU A 8 24.74 -18.07 -6.68
C LEU A 8 25.04 -19.37 -7.44
N ASP A 9 24.32 -20.44 -7.13
CA ASP A 9 24.37 -21.63 -7.96
C ASP A 9 23.75 -21.33 -9.35
N THR A 10 24.07 -22.18 -10.32
CA THR A 10 23.66 -21.98 -11.71
C THR A 10 22.14 -21.97 -11.88
N GLN A 11 21.42 -22.78 -11.11
CA GLN A 11 19.96 -22.86 -11.22
C GLN A 11 19.31 -21.59 -10.69
N LEU A 12 19.74 -21.11 -9.52
CA LEU A 12 19.22 -19.88 -8.94
C LEU A 12 19.58 -18.65 -9.77
N SER A 13 20.79 -18.58 -10.32
CA SER A 13 21.16 -17.49 -11.23
C SER A 13 20.26 -17.46 -12.47
N LYS A 14 19.92 -18.62 -13.03
CA LYS A 14 19.02 -18.70 -14.18
C LYS A 14 17.60 -18.24 -13.83
N GLN A 15 17.06 -18.70 -12.69
CA GLN A 15 15.75 -18.26 -12.22
C GLN A 15 15.69 -16.74 -12.00
N PHE A 16 16.79 -16.14 -11.54
CA PHE A 16 16.88 -14.69 -11.38
C PHE A 16 16.91 -13.96 -12.72
N ASP A 17 17.63 -14.46 -13.73
CA ASP A 17 17.61 -13.90 -15.08
C ASP A 17 16.22 -14.01 -15.72
N ASP A 18 15.56 -15.16 -15.60
CA ASP A 18 14.19 -15.37 -16.10
C ASP A 18 13.20 -14.37 -15.45
N LEU A 19 13.35 -14.12 -14.14
CA LEU A 19 12.58 -13.12 -13.41
C LEU A 19 12.86 -11.70 -13.93
N MET A 20 14.12 -11.39 -14.21
CA MET A 20 14.51 -10.09 -14.72
C MET A 20 13.89 -9.79 -16.08
N ASP A 21 13.96 -10.75 -17.00
CA ASP A 21 13.38 -10.63 -18.34
C ASP A 21 11.86 -10.45 -18.26
N ALA A 22 11.19 -11.23 -17.40
CA ALA A 22 9.75 -11.11 -17.18
C ALA A 22 9.33 -9.75 -16.58
N ARG A 23 10.19 -9.13 -15.75
CA ARG A 23 9.95 -7.81 -15.14
C ARG A 23 10.53 -6.64 -15.96
N GLY A 24 11.21 -6.92 -17.08
CA GLY A 24 11.77 -5.90 -17.97
C GLY A 24 13.03 -5.20 -17.45
N TYR A 25 13.78 -5.83 -16.53
CA TYR A 25 15.01 -5.24 -16.01
C TYR A 25 16.14 -5.29 -17.03
N THR A 26 16.90 -4.19 -17.14
CA THR A 26 18.04 -4.10 -18.07
C THR A 26 19.37 -4.52 -17.43
N ASN A 27 19.44 -4.59 -16.09
CA ASN A 27 20.67 -4.95 -15.38
C ASN A 27 20.39 -5.69 -14.05
N ARG A 28 21.26 -6.65 -13.73
CA ARG A 28 21.16 -7.49 -12.51
C ARG A 28 21.23 -6.68 -11.22
N SER A 29 22.01 -5.61 -11.20
CA SER A 29 22.19 -4.77 -10.01
C SER A 29 20.92 -4.01 -9.62
N GLU A 30 20.09 -3.63 -10.58
CA GLU A 30 18.82 -2.96 -10.37
C GLU A 30 17.74 -3.93 -9.88
N ALA A 31 17.61 -5.06 -10.56
CA ALA A 31 16.74 -6.14 -10.11
C ALA A 31 17.09 -6.59 -8.68
N MET A 32 18.38 -6.69 -8.35
CA MET A 32 18.83 -7.05 -7.01
C MET A 32 18.52 -5.95 -5.99
N ARG A 33 18.75 -4.67 -6.34
CA ARG A 33 18.41 -3.54 -5.45
C ARG A 33 16.92 -3.48 -5.15
N ASP A 34 16.08 -3.67 -6.15
CA ASP A 34 14.63 -3.66 -5.97
C ASP A 34 14.16 -4.86 -5.15
N LEU A 35 14.72 -6.05 -5.38
CA LEU A 35 14.42 -7.24 -4.60
C LEU A 35 14.85 -7.08 -3.12
N ILE A 36 16.02 -6.51 -2.87
CA ILE A 36 16.47 -6.18 -1.50
C ILE A 36 15.54 -5.16 -0.87
N ARG A 37 15.17 -4.08 -1.59
CA ARG A 37 14.26 -3.04 -1.06
C ARG A 37 12.89 -3.61 -0.74
N GLU A 38 12.31 -4.40 -1.65
CA GLU A 38 11.03 -5.09 -1.47
C GLU A 38 11.07 -6.01 -0.25
N LYS A 39 12.16 -6.79 -0.10
CA LYS A 39 12.32 -7.70 1.03
C LYS A 39 12.49 -6.97 2.37
N LEU A 40 13.36 -5.96 2.42
CA LEU A 40 13.57 -5.15 3.63
C LEU A 40 12.29 -4.44 4.05
N GLU A 41 11.54 -3.86 3.10
CA GLU A 41 10.26 -3.22 3.39
C GLU A 41 9.23 -4.22 3.89
N THR A 42 9.15 -5.41 3.26
CA THR A 42 8.27 -6.49 3.72
C THR A 42 8.57 -6.90 5.15
N GLU A 43 9.84 -7.09 5.51
CA GLU A 43 10.22 -7.44 6.89
C GLU A 43 9.94 -6.29 7.87
N ARG A 44 10.26 -5.05 7.50
CA ARG A 44 10.00 -3.86 8.32
C ARG A 44 8.51 -3.71 8.65
N LEU A 45 7.63 -3.96 7.67
CA LEU A 45 6.19 -3.84 7.82
C LEU A 45 5.56 -4.94 8.69
N LYS A 46 6.22 -6.10 8.86
CA LYS A 46 5.68 -7.20 9.72
C LYS A 46 5.61 -6.79 11.18
N ASP A 47 6.65 -6.14 11.68
CA ASP A 47 6.75 -5.75 13.10
C ASP A 47 6.23 -4.34 13.37
N TRP A 48 5.91 -3.58 12.30
CA TRP A 48 5.45 -2.21 12.41
C TRP A 48 3.98 -2.13 12.85
N ASN A 49 3.76 -1.92 14.15
CA ASN A 49 2.43 -1.77 14.76
C ASN A 49 2.17 -0.38 15.35
N GLU A 50 3.18 0.49 15.39
CA GLU A 50 3.12 1.80 16.05
C GLU A 50 3.37 2.95 15.06
N GLY A 51 3.08 4.18 15.44
CA GLY A 51 3.29 5.36 14.58
C GLY A 51 2.24 5.54 13.48
N HIS A 52 2.59 6.33 12.47
CA HIS A 52 1.69 6.73 11.37
C HIS A 52 2.13 6.09 10.04
N CYS A 53 1.17 5.95 9.13
CA CYS A 53 1.42 5.51 7.76
C CYS A 53 0.56 6.26 6.76
N VAL A 54 1.01 6.24 5.51
CA VAL A 54 0.16 6.43 4.33
C VAL A 54 -0.05 5.05 3.71
N ALA A 55 -1.27 4.75 3.28
CA ALA A 55 -1.60 3.43 2.76
C ALA A 55 -2.53 3.49 1.55
N THR A 56 -2.52 2.41 0.77
CA THR A 56 -3.52 2.14 -0.26
C THR A 56 -4.22 0.84 0.09
N LEU A 57 -5.54 0.89 0.15
CA LEU A 57 -6.40 -0.28 0.25
C LEU A 57 -7.09 -0.49 -1.08
N SER A 58 -6.73 -1.55 -1.79
CA SER A 58 -7.38 -1.96 -3.03
C SER A 58 -8.29 -3.15 -2.78
N TYR A 59 -9.52 -3.11 -3.27
CA TYR A 59 -10.47 -4.19 -3.09
C TYR A 59 -11.46 -4.30 -4.25
N ILE A 60 -11.95 -5.51 -4.50
CA ILE A 60 -12.94 -5.83 -5.52
C ILE A 60 -14.19 -6.33 -4.85
N TYR A 61 -15.35 -5.80 -5.22
CA TYR A 61 -16.63 -6.23 -4.72
C TYR A 61 -17.71 -6.26 -5.80
N ASN A 62 -18.69 -7.15 -5.63
CA ASN A 62 -19.85 -7.21 -6.50
C ASN A 62 -20.88 -6.16 -6.05
N HIS A 63 -21.20 -5.19 -6.90
CA HIS A 63 -22.13 -4.11 -6.55
C HIS A 63 -23.62 -4.51 -6.59
N HIS A 64 -23.96 -5.70 -7.13
CA HIS A 64 -25.31 -6.28 -7.01
C HIS A 64 -25.54 -6.98 -5.68
N GLU A 65 -24.50 -7.23 -4.88
CA GLU A 65 -24.67 -7.75 -3.53
C GLU A 65 -25.42 -6.73 -2.68
N ASN A 66 -26.52 -7.18 -2.08
CA ASN A 66 -27.47 -6.31 -1.41
C ASN A 66 -26.78 -5.43 -0.37
N ASP A 67 -26.92 -4.11 -0.58
CA ASP A 67 -26.47 -3.05 0.31
C ASP A 67 -24.94 -2.95 0.51
N LEU A 68 -24.12 -3.73 -0.20
CA LEU A 68 -22.68 -3.75 0.02
C LEU A 68 -22.02 -2.39 -0.26
N ALA A 69 -22.38 -1.74 -1.36
CA ALA A 69 -21.86 -0.43 -1.70
C ALA A 69 -22.17 0.62 -0.62
N ASN A 70 -23.41 0.62 -0.10
CA ASN A 70 -23.83 1.54 0.97
C ASN A 70 -23.11 1.24 2.29
N ARG A 71 -22.95 -0.05 2.63
CA ARG A 71 -22.22 -0.46 3.84
C ARG A 71 -20.76 -0.05 3.79
N ILE A 72 -20.12 -0.21 2.63
CA ILE A 72 -18.75 0.23 2.41
C ILE A 72 -18.68 1.77 2.53
N ALA A 73 -19.59 2.50 1.89
CA ALA A 73 -19.65 3.95 2.01
C ALA A 73 -19.88 4.41 3.46
N ALA A 74 -20.74 3.74 4.23
CA ALA A 74 -20.97 4.03 5.64
C ALA A 74 -19.69 3.82 6.46
N VAL A 75 -18.99 2.70 6.28
CA VAL A 75 -17.70 2.44 6.93
C VAL A 75 -16.67 3.51 6.57
N GLN A 76 -16.65 3.97 5.31
CA GLN A 76 -15.78 5.06 4.89
C GLN A 76 -16.13 6.38 5.56
N HIS A 77 -17.41 6.71 5.66
CA HIS A 77 -17.88 7.93 6.32
C HIS A 77 -17.56 7.93 7.82
N ASP A 78 -17.72 6.78 8.49
CA ASP A 78 -17.39 6.62 9.91
C ASP A 78 -15.88 6.80 10.18
N HIS A 79 -15.04 6.61 9.16
CA HIS A 79 -13.58 6.74 9.21
C HIS A 79 -13.05 7.81 8.24
N HIS A 80 -13.84 8.86 8.00
CA HIS A 80 -13.51 9.95 7.07
C HIS A 80 -12.19 10.67 7.38
N ASP A 81 -11.72 10.60 8.62
CA ASP A 81 -10.47 11.19 9.10
C ASP A 81 -9.24 10.39 8.65
N LEU A 82 -9.41 9.10 8.35
CA LEU A 82 -8.37 8.23 7.81
C LEU A 82 -8.31 8.28 6.28
N ILE A 83 -9.42 8.54 5.60
CA ILE A 83 -9.52 8.47 4.14
C ILE A 83 -9.16 9.83 3.54
N LEU A 84 -8.12 9.85 2.72
CA LEU A 84 -7.74 11.03 1.95
C LEU A 84 -8.53 11.13 0.64
N SER A 85 -8.72 10.00 -0.02
CA SER A 85 -9.51 9.90 -1.25
C SER A 85 -9.82 8.43 -1.56
N SER A 86 -10.83 8.21 -2.40
CA SER A 86 -11.09 6.91 -3.00
C SER A 86 -11.32 7.05 -4.50
N MET A 87 -10.96 6.01 -5.25
CA MET A 87 -11.21 5.89 -6.68
C MET A 87 -11.97 4.60 -6.95
N HIS A 88 -13.11 4.72 -7.63
CA HIS A 88 -13.97 3.61 -8.01
C HIS A 88 -13.90 3.38 -9.51
N VAL A 89 -13.77 2.12 -9.92
CA VAL A 89 -13.71 1.70 -11.32
C VAL A 89 -14.67 0.52 -11.53
N HIS A 90 -15.60 0.66 -12.47
CA HIS A 90 -16.40 -0.46 -12.94
C HIS A 90 -15.51 -1.39 -13.77
N MET A 91 -15.29 -2.61 -13.29
CA MET A 91 -14.49 -3.61 -14.01
C MET A 91 -15.33 -4.33 -15.06
N ASP A 92 -16.57 -4.67 -14.71
CA ASP A 92 -17.56 -5.25 -15.59
C ASP A 92 -18.99 -4.96 -15.11
N HIS A 93 -19.97 -5.74 -15.55
CA HIS A 93 -21.38 -5.56 -15.19
C HIS A 93 -21.67 -5.82 -13.71
N ASN A 94 -20.81 -6.55 -13.00
CA ASN A 94 -21.04 -6.97 -11.61
C ASN A 94 -19.96 -6.44 -10.67
N ASP A 95 -18.70 -6.48 -11.08
CA ASP A 95 -17.57 -6.21 -10.21
C ASP A 95 -17.08 -4.76 -10.34
N CYS A 96 -16.77 -4.19 -9.18
CA CYS A 96 -16.15 -2.88 -9.03
C CYS A 96 -14.80 -3.04 -8.33
N LEU A 97 -13.78 -2.35 -8.83
CA LEU A 97 -12.51 -2.14 -8.14
C LEU A 97 -12.56 -0.78 -7.44
N GLU A 98 -12.22 -0.76 -6.17
CA GLU A 98 -12.04 0.48 -5.43
C GLU A 98 -10.66 0.54 -4.79
N VAL A 99 -10.05 1.73 -4.84
CA VAL A 99 -8.77 2.02 -4.21
C VAL A 99 -8.95 3.21 -3.27
N ALA A 100 -8.83 2.97 -1.97
CA ALA A 100 -8.85 4.01 -0.94
C ALA A 100 -7.42 4.38 -0.54
N ILE A 101 -7.11 5.67 -0.59
CA ILE A 101 -5.87 6.26 -0.08
C ILE A 101 -6.11 6.69 1.37
N LEU A 102 -5.30 6.17 2.28
CA LEU A 102 -5.46 6.33 3.72
C LEU A 102 -4.24 7.03 4.33
N ARG A 103 -4.45 7.79 5.41
CA ARG A 103 -3.37 8.31 6.26
C ARG A 103 -3.81 8.35 7.70
N GLY A 104 -3.04 7.72 8.58
CA GLY A 104 -3.34 7.75 10.01
C GLY A 104 -2.47 6.79 10.82
N PRO A 105 -2.82 6.58 12.09
CA PRO A 105 -2.16 5.61 12.95
C PRO A 105 -2.25 4.20 12.37
N VAL A 106 -1.14 3.47 12.39
CA VAL A 106 -1.03 2.14 11.75
C VAL A 106 -2.12 1.18 12.22
N GLY A 107 -2.39 1.14 13.52
CA GLY A 107 -3.44 0.29 14.09
C GLY A 107 -4.85 0.61 13.57
N GLN A 108 -5.16 1.89 13.38
CA GLN A 108 -6.46 2.33 12.85
C GLN A 108 -6.59 2.01 11.36
N VAL A 109 -5.54 2.27 10.57
CA VAL A 109 -5.49 1.93 9.14
C VAL A 109 -5.65 0.41 8.92
N LYS A 110 -4.94 -0.42 9.70
CA LYS A 110 -5.08 -1.87 9.67
C LYS A 110 -6.50 -2.32 10.04
N SER A 111 -7.09 -1.72 11.08
CA SER A 111 -8.45 -2.07 11.54
C SER A 111 -9.51 -1.71 10.49
N PHE A 112 -9.43 -0.51 9.91
CA PHE A 112 -10.29 -0.08 8.82
C PHE A 112 -10.17 -1.03 7.61
N ALA A 113 -8.95 -1.35 7.19
CA ALA A 113 -8.73 -2.27 6.08
C ALA A 113 -9.33 -3.66 6.34
N ASN A 114 -9.15 -4.21 7.53
CA ASN A 114 -9.73 -5.48 7.92
C ASN A 114 -11.26 -5.44 7.91
N LEU A 115 -11.86 -4.35 8.37
CA LEU A 115 -13.31 -4.15 8.36
C LEU A 115 -13.87 -4.16 6.94
N VAL A 116 -13.24 -3.44 6.00
CA VAL A 116 -13.64 -3.43 4.59
C VAL A 116 -13.42 -4.81 3.95
N MET A 117 -12.23 -5.40 4.09
CA MET A 117 -11.89 -6.67 3.45
C MET A 117 -12.70 -7.87 3.97
N SER A 118 -13.21 -7.80 5.20
CA SER A 118 -14.07 -8.83 5.79
C SER A 118 -15.56 -8.64 5.49
N ALA A 119 -15.95 -7.54 4.83
CA ALA A 119 -17.32 -7.33 4.43
C ALA A 119 -17.76 -8.40 3.42
N ARG A 120 -18.89 -9.05 3.69
CA ARG A 120 -19.46 -10.08 2.82
C ARG A 120 -19.70 -9.49 1.42
N GLY A 121 -19.13 -10.13 0.40
CA GLY A 121 -19.22 -9.72 -1.01
C GLY A 121 -17.98 -8.97 -1.52
N VAL A 122 -17.04 -8.63 -0.64
CA VAL A 122 -15.66 -8.30 -1.02
C VAL A 122 -14.93 -9.60 -1.37
N ARG A 123 -14.36 -9.68 -2.57
CA ARG A 123 -13.76 -10.90 -3.15
C ARG A 123 -12.24 -10.87 -3.06
N HIS A 124 -11.66 -9.69 -3.22
CA HIS A 124 -10.22 -9.46 -3.14
C HIS A 124 -9.96 -8.19 -2.35
N GLY A 125 -8.92 -8.20 -1.53
CA GLY A 125 -8.51 -7.06 -0.72
C GLY A 125 -7.01 -7.10 -0.49
N LYS A 126 -6.32 -5.98 -0.68
CA LYS A 126 -4.91 -5.84 -0.39
C LYS A 126 -4.63 -4.46 0.17
N LEU A 127 -4.04 -4.46 1.37
CA LEU A 127 -3.51 -3.26 2.02
C LEU A 127 -2.01 -3.18 1.76
N HIS A 128 -1.57 -2.03 1.25
CA HIS A 128 -0.17 -1.66 1.16
C HIS A 128 0.08 -0.41 2.02
N MET A 129 1.04 -0.47 2.93
CA MET A 129 1.34 0.62 3.86
C MET A 129 2.77 1.11 3.66
N VAL A 130 2.95 2.41 3.84
CA VAL A 130 4.24 3.07 3.91
C VAL A 130 4.28 3.87 5.22
N PRO A 131 5.02 3.40 6.23
CA PRO A 131 5.27 4.15 7.44
C PRO A 131 5.84 5.53 7.17
N VAL A 132 5.31 6.53 7.89
CA VAL A 132 5.71 7.93 7.74
C VAL A 132 5.91 8.59 9.10
N GLU A 133 6.80 9.57 9.13
CA GLU A 133 6.86 10.57 10.18
C GLU A 133 5.94 11.74 9.81
N ILE A 134 5.05 12.12 10.72
CA ILE A 134 4.13 13.25 10.55
C ILE A 134 4.75 14.49 11.21
N LYS A 135 5.03 15.54 10.42
CA LYS A 135 5.53 16.83 10.92
C LYS A 135 4.58 17.95 10.54
N GLN A 136 4.25 18.81 11.50
CA GLN A 136 3.67 20.12 11.19
C GLN A 136 4.81 21.08 10.85
N VAL A 137 4.78 21.62 9.65
CA VAL A 137 5.84 22.49 9.12
C VAL A 137 5.25 23.83 8.73
N ARG A 138 5.99 24.88 9.07
CA ARG A 138 5.76 26.24 8.59
C ARG A 138 6.99 26.68 7.80
N HIS A 139 6.83 26.89 6.50
CA HIS A 139 7.95 27.26 5.61
C HIS A 139 8.29 28.76 5.68
N SER A 140 7.33 29.60 6.06
CA SER A 140 7.49 31.06 6.19
C SER A 140 6.58 31.63 7.29
N PRO A 141 6.94 32.73 7.96
CA PRO A 141 6.05 33.45 8.86
C PRO A 141 4.75 33.93 8.19
N THR A 142 4.66 33.98 6.86
CA THR A 142 3.41 34.31 6.14
C THR A 142 2.58 33.12 5.69
N THR A 143 3.12 31.90 5.73
CA THR A 143 2.39 30.68 5.31
C THR A 143 1.70 30.01 6.48
N ALA A 144 0.52 29.45 6.23
CA ALA A 144 -0.16 28.56 7.17
C ALA A 144 0.66 27.28 7.40
N GLU A 145 0.54 26.72 8.61
CA GLU A 145 1.09 25.41 8.93
C GLU A 145 0.41 24.32 8.11
N HIS A 146 1.18 23.34 7.66
CA HIS A 146 0.67 22.19 6.93
C HIS A 146 1.44 20.92 7.33
N ILE A 147 0.81 19.78 7.05
CA ILE A 147 1.32 18.47 7.45
C ILE A 147 2.21 17.89 6.35
N HIS A 148 3.43 17.51 6.73
CA HIS A 148 4.34 16.71 5.93
C HIS A 148 4.25 15.25 6.37
N SER A 149 4.30 14.32 5.42
CA SER A 149 4.33 12.88 5.67
C SER A 149 5.61 12.33 5.04
N ASN A 150 6.68 12.26 5.84
CA ASN A 150 8.00 11.85 5.36
C ASN A 150 8.14 10.33 5.48
N PRO A 151 8.40 9.59 4.38
CA PRO A 151 8.62 8.16 4.44
C PRO A 151 9.76 7.78 5.39
N LEU A 152 9.53 6.77 6.22
CA LEU A 152 10.56 6.14 7.05
C LEU A 152 11.24 5.04 6.20
N THR A 153 12.12 5.46 5.28
CA THR A 153 12.97 4.56 4.48
C THR A 153 14.33 4.38 5.10
#